data_AF-A0AAW6UBB3-F1
#
_entry.id   AF-A0AAW6UBB3-F1
#
_cell.length_a   1.000
_cell.length_b   1.000
_cell.length_c   1.000
_cell.angle_alpha   90.00
_cell.angle_beta   90.00
_cell.angle_gamma   90.00
#
_symmetry.space_group_name_H-M   'P 1'
#
loop_
_entity.id
_entity.type
_entity.pdbx_description
1 polymer ?
#
loop_
_entity_poly.entity_id
_entity_poly.type
_entity_poly.pdbx_seq_one_letter_code
_entity_poly.pdbx_strand_id
1 'polypeptide(L)' 'MDELIYFVSLVVFFAISLRVLRALHIENKFEKMKLWEIKTAYFLVALIAGHILAELMVRISQLFTGYLS' A
#
# COMPACT_ATOMS: atom_id res chain seq x y z
N MET A 1 -18.13 -0.78 10.18
CA MET A 1 -18.01 -0.81 8.70
C MET A 1 -16.69 -0.19 8.27
N ASP A 2 -16.34 0.98 8.78
CA ASP A 2 -15.08 1.67 8.46
C ASP A 2 -13.82 0.85 8.74
N GLU A 3 -13.74 0.13 9.86
CA GLU A 3 -12.61 -0.75 10.18
C GLU A 3 -12.46 -1.91 9.16
N LEU A 4 -13.58 -2.44 8.68
CA LEU A 4 -13.58 -3.51 7.67
C LEU A 4 -13.12 -2.96 6.31
N ILE A 5 -13.65 -1.79 5.91
CA ILE A 5 -13.23 -1.10 4.69
C ILE A 5 -11.73 -0.80 4.76
N TYR A 6 -11.27 -0.23 5.87
CA TYR A 6 -9.87 0.04 6.12
C TYR A 6 -9.01 -1.23 5.99
N PHE A 7 -9.36 -2.31 6.69
CA PHE A 7 -8.55 -3.53 6.69
C PHE A 7 -8.48 -4.18 5.31
N VAL A 8 -9.62 -4.30 4.61
CA VAL A 8 -9.67 -4.85 3.26
C VAL A 8 -8.88 -3.97 2.29
N SER A 9 -9.08 -2.66 2.32
CA SER A 9 -8.34 -1.72 1.50
C SER A 9 -6.84 -1.74 1.78
N LEU A 10 -6.43 -1.83 3.05
CA LEU A 10 -5.03 -1.91 3.45
C LEU A 10 -4.35 -3.12 2.82
N VAL A 11 -4.95 -4.31 2.95
CA VAL A 11 -4.39 -5.55 2.39
C VAL A 11 -4.31 -5.48 0.85
N VAL A 12 -5.37 -4.99 0.20
CA VAL A 12 -5.44 -4.87 -1.26
C VAL A 12 -4.40 -3.86 -1.77
N PHE A 13 -4.36 -2.66 -1.22
CA PHE A 13 -3.42 -1.62 -1.66
C PHE A 13 -1.98 -1.98 -1.32
N PHE A 14 -1.72 -2.59 -0.16
CA PHE A 14 -0.41 -3.14 0.16
C PHE A 14 0.08 -4.14 -0.90
N ALA A 15 -0.76 -5.12 -1.26
CA ALA A 15 -0.40 -6.13 -2.25
C ALA A 15 -0.14 -5.51 -3.64
N ILE A 16 -0.94 -4.53 -4.04
CA ILE A 16 -0.75 -3.78 -5.29
C ILE A 16 0.55 -2.98 -5.25
N SER A 17 0.78 -2.17 -4.21
CA SER A 17 1.98 -1.35 -4.06
C SER A 17 3.24 -2.21 -4.05
N LEU A 18 3.24 -3.34 -3.35
CA LEU A 18 4.37 -4.27 -3.32
C LEU A 18 4.67 -4.86 -4.69
N ARG A 19 3.63 -5.20 -5.46
CA ARG A 19 3.78 -5.70 -6.84
C ARG A 19 4.35 -4.64 -7.76
N VAL A 20 3.90 -3.39 -7.64
CA VAL A 20 4.41 -2.25 -8.41
C VAL A 20 5.88 -1.99 -8.08
N LEU A 21 6.24 -1.93 -6.79
CA LEU A 21 7.63 -1.72 -6.35
C LEU A 21 8.58 -2.81 -6.86
N ARG A 22 8.15 -4.07 -6.82
CA ARG A 22 8.92 -5.18 -7.40
C ARG A 22 9.07 -5.08 -8.92
N ALA A 23 8.03 -4.64 -9.63
CA ALA A 23 8.08 -4.48 -11.08
C ALA A 23 9.03 -3.37 -11.54
N LEU A 24 9.35 -2.41 -10.67
CA LEU A 24 10.34 -1.37 -10.97
C LEU A 24 11.78 -1.91 -11.03
N HIS A 25 12.01 -3.16 -10.62
CA HIS A 25 13.32 -3.83 -10.66
C HIS A 25 14.48 -2.95 -10.17
N ILE A 26 14.23 -2.09 -9.18
CA ILE A 26 15.24 -1.15 -8.66
C ILE A 26 16.44 -1.94 -8.10
N GLU A 27 16.18 -3.14 -7.58
CA GLU A 27 17.18 -4.15 -7.20
C GLU A 27 18.27 -4.44 -8.25
N ASN A 28 17.98 -4.32 -9.55
CA ASN A 28 18.98 -4.54 -10.61
C ASN A 28 20.02 -3.41 -10.72
N LYS A 29 19.78 -2.26 -10.09
CA LYS A 29 20.73 -1.14 -10.06
C LYS A 29 21.66 -1.13 -8.86
N PHE A 30 21.51 -2.06 -7.91
CA PHE A 30 22.29 -2.11 -6.68
C PHE A 30 23.18 -3.36 -6.60
N GLU A 31 24.28 -3.25 -5.88
CA GLU A 31 25.20 -4.37 -5.65
C GLU A 31 24.52 -5.53 -4.88
N LYS A 32 24.88 -6.76 -5.24
CA LYS A 32 24.25 -8.01 -4.73
C LYS A 32 24.22 -8.12 -3.20
N MET A 33 25.13 -7.47 -2.48
CA MET A 33 25.15 -7.48 -1.00
C MET A 33 24.00 -6.72 -0.34
N LYS A 34 23.26 -5.86 -1.07
CA LYS A 34 22.16 -5.04 -0.50
C LYS A 34 20.75 -5.48 -0.93
N LEU A 35 20.62 -6.62 -1.59
CA LEU A 35 19.32 -7.12 -2.10
C LEU A 35 18.29 -7.33 -0.99
N TRP A 36 18.74 -7.71 0.21
CA TRP A 36 17.84 -7.90 1.36
C TRP A 36 17.31 -6.57 1.89
N GLU A 37 18.16 -5.54 1.98
CA GLU A 37 17.77 -4.19 2.41
C GLU A 37 16.73 -3.59 1.45
N ILE A 38 16.91 -3.79 0.14
CA ILE A 38 15.99 -3.29 -0.90
C ILE A 38 14.63 -3.99 -0.80
N LYS A 39 14.61 -5.30 -0.56
CA LYS A 39 13.35 -6.03 -0.36
C LYS A 39 12.61 -5.55 0.88
N THR A 40 13.32 -5.25 1.98
CA THR A 40 12.74 -4.65 3.18
C THR A 40 12.22 -3.25 2.90
N ALA A 41 12.96 -2.43 2.14
CA ALA A 41 12.50 -1.11 1.73
C ALA A 41 11.22 -1.18 0.90
N TYR A 42 11.11 -2.11 -0.06
CA TYR A 42 9.87 -2.34 -0.81
C TYR A 42 8.70 -2.70 0.09
N PHE A 43 8.92 -3.57 1.07
CA PHE A 43 7.89 -3.94 2.03
C PHE A 43 7.40 -2.73 2.85
N LEU A 44 8.33 -1.96 3.41
CA LEU A 44 7.99 -0.79 4.23
C LEU A 44 7.30 0.30 3.41
N VAL A 45 7.81 0.61 2.22
CA VAL A 45 7.20 1.60 1.33
C VAL A 45 5.82 1.14 0.86
N ALA A 46 5.65 -0.14 0.54
CA ALA A 46 4.34 -0.68 0.19
C ALA A 46 3.35 -0.61 1.36
N LEU A 47 3.81 -0.84 2.59
CA LEU A 47 2.96 -0.77 3.79
C LEU A 47 2.50 0.66 4.07
N ILE A 48 3.42 1.63 3.97
CA ILE A 48 3.09 3.06 4.15
C ILE A 48 2.13 3.52 3.05
N ALA A 49 2.40 3.17 1.78
CA ALA A 49 1.52 3.52 0.67
C ALA A 49 0.14 2.88 0.82
N GLY A 50 0.08 1.60 1.20
CA GLY A 50 -1.18 0.89 1.46
C GLY A 50 -1.98 1.52 2.58
N HIS A 51 -1.33 1.95 3.67
CA HIS A 51 -1.97 2.65 4.78
C HIS A 51 -2.61 3.98 4.35
N ILE A 52 -1.86 4.83 3.64
CA ILE A 52 -2.36 6.13 3.16
C ILE A 52 -3.56 5.94 2.22
N LEU A 53 -3.48 4.97 1.30
CA LEU A 53 -4.57 4.67 0.37
C LEU A 53 -5.80 4.08 1.07
N ALA A 54 -5.61 3.25 2.10
CA ALA A 54 -6.69 2.71 2.90
C ALA A 54 -7.41 3.81 3.70
N GLU A 55 -6.67 4.73 4.32
CA GLU A 55 -7.28 5.88 4.99
C GLU A 55 -8.07 6.77 4.02
N LEU A 56 -7.52 6.99 2.82
CA LEU A 56 -8.23 7.72 1.77
C LEU A 56 -9.55 7.03 1.40
N MET A 57 -9.54 5.70 1.27
CA MET A 57 -10.74 4.92 0.93
C MET A 57 -11.81 5.03 2.02
N VAL A 58 -11.43 5.00 3.30
CA VAL A 58 -12.37 5.23 4.41
C VAL A 58 -13.00 6.62 4.32
N ARG A 59 -12.18 7.67 4.10
CA ARG A 59 -12.68 9.05 3.94
C ARG A 59 -13.64 9.18 2.75
N ILE A 60 -13.33 8.53 1.62
CA ILE A 60 -14.24 8.48 0.47
C ILE A 60 -15.55 7.79 0.83
N SER A 61 -15.49 6.63 1.52
CA SER A 61 -16.69 5.92 1.96
C SER A 61 -17.56 6.75 2.89
N GLN A 62 -16.96 7.50 3.81
CA GLN A 62 -17.67 8.40 4.72
C GLN A 62 -18.34 9.56 3.96
N LEU A 63 -17.65 10.15 2.98
CA LEU A 63 -18.23 11.18 2.11
C LEU A 63 -19.43 10.67 1.32
N PHE A 64 -19.35 9.47 0.75
CA PHE A 64 -20.46 8.85 0.03
C PHE A 64 -21.65 8.54 0.94
N THR A 65 -21.38 8.06 2.15
CA THR A 65 -22.44 7.77 3.13
C THR A 65 -23.13 9.07 3.56
N GLY A 66 -22.37 10.13 3.83
CA GLY A 66 -22.91 11.45 4.19
C GLY A 66 -23.60 12.21 3.06
N TYR A 67 -23.35 11.85 1.79
CA TYR A 67 -24.06 12.40 0.63
C TYR A 67 -25.36 11.67 0.31
N LEU A 68 -25.49 10.40 0.73
CA LEU A 68 -26.66 9.55 0.52
C LEU A 68 -27.65 9.55 1.71
N SER A 69 -27.34 10.25 2.79
CA SER A 69 -28.17 10.47 3.99
C SER A 69 -28.84 11.83 3.98
#